data_AF-A0A7C5R442-F1
#
_entry.id   AF-A0A7C5R442-F1
#
_cell.length_a   1.000
_cell.length_b   1.000
_cell.length_c   1.000
_cell.angle_alpha   90.00
_cell.angle_beta   90.00
_cell.angle_gamma   90.00
#
_symmetry.space_group_name_H-M   'P 1'
#
loop_
_entity.id
_entity.type
_entity.pdbx_description
1 polymer ?
#
loop_
_entity_poly.entity_id
_entity_poly.type
_entity_poly.pdbx_seq_one_letter_code
_entity_poly.pdbx_strand_id
1 'polypeptide(L)'
;MGEPVEATEAEVLERGRYRARASRAADDVRAAQALRRQAFYGAADGGLDRDRFDRKCLHVLVEEAASGRLVACYRLLFLGSGAEIGQSYAAQFYDLARLMAWPGRMVEMGRFCLAPGAHDPEILRTAWAMMTRLVDRERVQMLFGCSSFAGTDPRAHLPGLAVLRDRFVGPVKWRPGVGAPDVFGFERIGAVTPRLRAVPPLLRTYLAMGGWVSDHAVIDRALGTLHVFTGLEVAAVPEARARALRALAHKTR
;
A
#
# COMPACT_ATOMS: atom_id res chain seq x y z
N MET A 1 24.83 5.04 6.11
CA MET A 1 24.11 6.32 6.34
C MET A 1 23.50 6.69 5.01
N GLY A 2 22.20 6.47 4.82
CA GLY A 2 21.52 6.89 3.61
C GLY A 2 21.42 8.41 3.60
N GLU A 3 21.91 9.04 2.55
CA GLU A 3 21.73 10.48 2.35
C GLU A 3 20.23 10.81 2.33
N PRO A 4 19.82 11.97 2.88
CA PRO A 4 18.46 12.43 2.71
C PRO A 4 18.20 12.59 1.21
N VAL A 5 17.08 12.07 0.73
CA VAL A 5 16.58 12.39 -0.61
C VAL A 5 16.36 13.90 -0.64
N GLU A 6 17.32 14.64 -1.21
CA GLU A 6 17.16 16.06 -1.49
C GLU A 6 15.87 16.25 -2.29
N ALA A 7 15.03 17.18 -1.85
CA ALA A 7 13.76 17.50 -2.49
C ALA A 7 14.01 18.24 -3.81
N THR A 8 14.52 17.54 -4.81
CA THR A 8 14.65 18.03 -6.19
C THR A 8 13.26 18.12 -6.81
N GLU A 9 12.84 19.34 -7.17
CA GLU A 9 11.57 19.70 -7.82
C GLU A 9 10.37 18.84 -7.41
N ALA A 10 9.63 19.31 -6.40
CA ALA A 10 8.58 18.51 -5.85
C ALA A 10 7.51 18.16 -6.89
N GLU A 11 7.53 16.88 -7.22
CA GLU A 11 6.85 16.26 -8.33
C GLU A 11 5.34 16.40 -8.17
N VAL A 12 4.75 17.10 -9.13
CA VAL A 12 3.32 17.28 -9.24
C VAL A 12 2.83 16.54 -10.47
N LEU A 13 1.73 15.82 -10.32
CA LEU A 13 1.01 15.16 -11.39
C LEU A 13 -0.44 15.63 -11.37
N GLU A 14 -0.87 16.33 -12.41
CA GLU A 14 -2.26 16.71 -12.59
C GLU A 14 -2.95 15.79 -13.59
N ARG A 15 -4.20 15.42 -13.27
CA ARG A 15 -4.99 14.49 -14.07
C ARG A 15 -6.47 14.76 -13.88
N GLY A 16 -7.10 15.32 -14.90
CA GLY A 16 -8.48 15.78 -14.81
C GLY A 16 -8.61 16.84 -13.70
N ARG A 17 -9.54 16.63 -12.77
CA ARG A 17 -9.75 17.56 -11.65
C ARG A 17 -8.85 17.32 -10.42
N TYR A 18 -7.94 16.35 -10.48
CA TYR A 18 -7.11 15.96 -9.34
C TYR A 18 -5.64 16.23 -9.59
N ARG A 19 -4.93 16.55 -8.52
CA ARG A 19 -3.48 16.68 -8.47
C ARG A 19 -2.92 15.73 -7.43
N ALA A 20 -1.91 14.95 -7.79
CA ALA A 20 -1.08 14.21 -6.84
C ALA A 20 0.27 14.91 -6.67
N ARG A 21 0.77 14.98 -5.44
CA ARG A 21 2.08 15.58 -5.13
C ARG A 21 2.73 14.90 -3.94
N ALA A 22 4.06 14.95 -3.91
CA ALA A 22 4.83 14.59 -2.72
C ALA A 22 4.74 15.69 -1.64
N SER A 23 4.80 15.28 -0.37
CA SER A 23 4.90 16.18 0.79
C SER A 23 6.21 16.95 0.77
N ARG A 24 6.14 18.24 1.06
CA ARG A 24 7.29 19.17 1.08
C ARG A 24 7.56 19.73 2.48
N ALA A 25 6.54 19.77 3.34
CA ALA A 25 6.63 20.38 4.66
C ALA A 25 5.88 19.56 5.72
N ALA A 26 6.11 19.90 7.00
CA ALA A 26 5.45 19.26 8.13
C ALA A 26 3.91 19.38 8.07
N ASP A 27 3.38 20.46 7.50
CA ASP A 27 1.94 20.68 7.37
C ASP A 27 1.29 19.72 6.37
N ASP A 28 2.01 19.31 5.32
CA ASP A 28 1.53 18.26 4.39
C ASP A 28 1.36 16.93 5.12
N VAL A 29 2.35 16.58 5.94
CA VAL A 29 2.29 15.37 6.75
C VAL A 29 1.10 15.47 7.68
N ARG A 30 0.94 16.56 8.46
CA ARG A 30 -0.20 16.79 9.36
C ARG A 30 -1.55 16.66 8.65
N ALA A 31 -1.70 17.20 7.45
CA ALA A 31 -2.91 17.06 6.65
C ALA A 31 -3.20 15.59 6.30
N ALA A 32 -2.19 14.81 5.91
CA ALA A 32 -2.33 13.38 5.71
C ALA A 32 -2.70 12.64 7.01
N GLN A 33 -2.10 13.00 8.16
CA GLN A 33 -2.45 12.38 9.46
C GLN A 33 -3.91 12.63 9.86
N ALA A 34 -4.41 13.85 9.59
CA ALA A 34 -5.81 14.21 9.84
C ALA A 34 -6.76 13.42 8.93
N LEU A 35 -6.45 13.31 7.63
CA LEU A 35 -7.24 12.52 6.68
C LEU A 35 -7.28 11.03 7.08
N ARG A 36 -6.12 10.46 7.44
CA ARG A 36 -6.02 9.08 7.93
C ARG A 36 -6.87 8.85 9.18
N ARG A 37 -6.86 9.81 10.13
CA ARG A 37 -7.72 9.71 11.32
C ARG A 37 -9.19 9.59 10.94
N GLN A 38 -9.65 10.45 10.03
CA GLN A 38 -11.03 10.42 9.53
C GLN A 38 -11.37 9.12 8.81
N ALA A 39 -10.48 8.64 7.95
CA ALA A 39 -10.73 7.46 7.13
C ALA A 39 -10.67 6.13 7.90
N PHE A 40 -9.76 6.00 8.87
CA PHE A 40 -9.56 4.73 9.59
C PHE A 40 -10.37 4.63 10.88
N TYR A 41 -10.65 5.76 11.54
CA TYR A 41 -11.25 5.78 12.87
C TYR A 41 -12.48 6.71 12.96
N GLY A 42 -12.90 7.31 11.85
CA GLY A 42 -14.04 8.26 11.81
C GLY A 42 -13.69 9.67 12.29
N ALA A 43 -14.71 10.55 12.25
CA ALA A 43 -14.58 11.98 12.56
C ALA A 43 -14.83 12.35 14.04
N ALA A 44 -15.14 11.35 14.88
CA ALA A 44 -15.74 11.58 16.20
C ALA A 44 -14.79 12.22 17.23
N ASP A 45 -13.47 12.05 17.08
CA ASP A 45 -12.49 12.63 18.00
C ASP A 45 -11.47 13.46 17.23
N GLY A 46 -11.26 14.71 17.67
CA GLY A 46 -10.12 15.50 17.23
C GLY A 46 -8.83 14.71 17.45
N GLY A 47 -7.99 14.59 16.43
CA GLY A 47 -6.77 13.78 16.52
C GLY A 47 -6.10 13.55 15.18
N LEU A 48 -4.93 12.92 15.23
CA LEU A 48 -4.09 12.60 14.08
C LEU A 48 -3.73 11.11 14.14
N ASP A 49 -3.89 10.37 13.04
CA ASP A 49 -3.26 9.05 12.91
C ASP A 49 -1.78 9.28 12.67
N ARG A 50 -0.93 9.05 13.67
CA ARG A 50 0.52 9.30 13.61
C ARG A 50 1.30 8.13 14.20
N ASP A 51 2.43 7.79 13.58
CA ASP A 51 3.35 6.81 14.12
C ASP A 51 4.82 7.16 13.84
N ARG A 52 5.74 6.32 14.35
CA ARG A 52 7.19 6.53 14.23
C ARG A 52 7.73 6.47 12.79
N PHE A 53 6.95 5.94 11.84
CA PHE A 53 7.36 5.80 10.44
C PHE A 53 7.07 7.06 9.63
N ASP A 54 6.16 7.92 10.07
CA ASP A 54 5.79 9.13 9.32
C ASP A 54 6.99 10.03 8.99
N ARG A 55 7.99 10.09 9.87
CA ARG A 55 9.23 10.86 9.65
C ARG A 55 10.20 10.24 8.64
N LYS A 56 10.05 8.95 8.33
CA LYS A 56 10.89 8.22 7.37
C LYS A 56 10.24 8.08 5.99
N CYS A 57 8.94 8.33 5.90
CA CYS A 57 8.18 8.13 4.69
C CYS A 57 8.02 9.43 3.90
N LEU A 58 8.03 9.30 2.57
CA LEU A 58 7.44 10.30 1.68
C LEU A 58 5.92 10.18 1.76
N HIS A 59 5.20 11.27 1.99
CA HIS A 59 3.74 11.27 1.94
C HIS A 59 3.29 11.77 0.58
N VAL A 60 2.35 11.06 -0.05
CA VAL A 60 1.73 11.50 -1.29
C VAL A 60 0.32 11.95 -0.98
N LEU A 61 0.01 13.17 -1.41
CA LEU A 61 -1.26 13.84 -1.25
C LEU A 61 -1.96 13.88 -2.61
N VAL A 62 -3.23 13.49 -2.65
CA VAL A 62 -4.10 13.63 -3.81
C VAL A 62 -5.19 14.63 -3.47
N GLU A 63 -5.21 15.74 -4.19
CA GLU A 63 -6.06 16.89 -3.93
C GLU A 63 -6.97 17.16 -5.14
N GLU A 64 -8.10 17.82 -4.91
CA GLU A 64 -8.82 18.51 -5.97
C GLU A 64 -8.01 19.74 -6.43
N ALA A 65 -7.70 19.82 -7.72
CA ALA A 65 -6.82 20.86 -8.25
C ALA A 65 -7.38 22.28 -8.05
N ALA A 66 -8.71 22.42 -8.16
CA ALA A 66 -9.41 23.71 -8.06
C ALA A 66 -9.56 24.21 -6.61
N SER A 67 -9.82 23.32 -5.65
CA SER A 67 -10.13 23.69 -4.27
C SER A 67 -8.96 23.47 -3.30
N GLY A 68 -7.95 22.69 -3.70
CA GLY A 68 -6.89 22.22 -2.80
C GLY A 68 -7.37 21.18 -1.78
N ARG A 69 -8.63 20.73 -1.85
CA ARG A 69 -9.19 19.78 -0.88
C ARG A 69 -8.49 18.43 -1.01
N LEU A 70 -7.91 17.95 0.08
CA LEU A 70 -7.29 16.63 0.15
C LEU A 70 -8.36 15.53 0.08
N VAL A 71 -8.23 14.63 -0.90
CA VAL A 71 -9.21 13.55 -1.17
C VAL A 71 -8.64 12.14 -1.04
N ALA A 72 -7.32 11.98 -1.06
CA ALA A 72 -6.66 10.75 -0.70
C ALA A 72 -5.22 11.02 -0.26
N CYS A 73 -4.66 10.11 0.51
CA CYS A 73 -3.22 10.12 0.80
C CYS A 73 -2.69 8.70 1.00
N TYR A 74 -1.38 8.56 0.87
CA TYR A 74 -0.63 7.36 1.24
C TYR A 74 0.81 7.74 1.58
N ARG A 75 1.55 6.82 2.18
CA ARG A 75 2.97 7.04 2.47
C ARG A 75 3.83 5.94 1.87
N LEU A 76 5.06 6.31 1.53
CA LEU A 76 6.05 5.46 0.90
C LEU A 76 7.33 5.44 1.73
N LEU A 77 7.78 4.26 2.14
CA LEU A 77 9.11 4.05 2.71
C LEU A 77 9.99 3.43 1.62
N PHE A 78 10.95 4.19 1.11
CA PHE A 78 11.94 3.69 0.16
C PHE A 78 13.07 2.99 0.90
N LEU A 79 13.47 1.83 0.38
CA LEU A 79 14.56 1.02 0.90
C LEU A 79 15.56 0.74 -0.22
N GLY A 80 16.85 0.82 0.09
CA GLY A 80 17.92 0.55 -0.88
C GLY A 80 17.93 -0.92 -1.33
N SER A 81 17.59 -1.84 -0.44
CA SER A 81 17.48 -3.28 -0.68
C SER A 81 16.70 -3.97 0.43
N GLY A 82 16.56 -5.29 0.33
CA GLY A 82 16.01 -6.14 1.39
C GLY A 82 16.74 -6.03 2.73
N ALA A 83 18.03 -5.66 2.74
CA ALA A 83 18.80 -5.53 3.98
C ALA A 83 18.20 -4.49 4.95
N GLU A 84 17.41 -3.54 4.44
CA GLU A 84 16.77 -2.49 5.24
C GLU A 84 15.33 -2.83 5.64
N ILE A 85 14.78 -3.99 5.21
CA ILE A 85 13.35 -4.30 5.31
C ILE A 85 12.84 -4.39 6.75
N GLY A 86 13.72 -4.66 7.72
CA GLY A 86 13.40 -4.63 9.14
C GLY A 86 12.95 -3.25 9.65
N GLN A 87 13.20 -2.19 8.88
CA GLN A 87 12.75 -0.83 9.21
C GLN A 87 11.30 -0.53 8.79
N SER A 88 10.64 -1.45 8.10
CA SER A 88 9.28 -1.29 7.55
C SER A 88 8.19 -1.44 8.61
N TYR A 89 6.98 -0.95 8.29
CA TYR A 89 5.80 -1.20 9.12
C TYR A 89 5.45 -2.68 9.13
N ALA A 90 5.55 -3.36 7.99
CA ALA A 90 5.28 -4.78 7.83
C ALA A 90 6.17 -5.67 8.72
N ALA A 91 7.43 -5.27 8.97
CA ALA A 91 8.36 -6.00 9.84
C ALA A 91 7.89 -6.12 11.30
N GLN A 92 6.87 -5.34 11.71
CA GLN A 92 6.27 -5.49 13.04
C GLN A 92 5.36 -6.71 13.16
N PHE A 93 4.91 -7.27 12.03
CA PHE A 93 3.88 -8.31 11.99
C PHE A 93 4.31 -9.58 11.25
N TYR A 94 5.33 -9.48 10.40
CA TYR A 94 5.79 -10.56 9.55
C TYR A 94 7.27 -10.81 9.80
N ASP A 95 7.67 -12.09 9.80
CA ASP A 95 9.07 -12.45 9.69
C ASP A 95 9.51 -12.26 8.24
N LEU A 96 10.32 -11.23 8.01
CA LEU A 96 10.80 -10.83 6.69
C LEU A 96 12.22 -11.34 6.38
N ALA A 97 12.76 -12.29 7.15
CA ALA A 97 14.13 -12.78 6.99
C ALA A 97 14.46 -13.20 5.55
N ARG A 98 13.51 -13.84 4.85
CA ARG A 98 13.68 -14.26 3.46
C ARG A 98 13.81 -13.08 2.48
N LEU A 99 13.07 -12.01 2.72
CA LEU A 99 13.09 -10.80 1.89
C LEU A 99 14.36 -9.97 2.13
N MET A 100 15.12 -10.22 3.20
CA MET A 100 16.40 -9.54 3.42
C MET A 100 17.41 -9.80 2.29
N ALA A 101 17.28 -10.93 1.59
CA ALA A 101 18.12 -11.29 0.45
C ALA A 101 17.73 -10.58 -0.87
N TRP A 102 16.67 -9.76 -0.89
CA TRP A 102 16.25 -9.06 -2.09
C TRP A 102 17.28 -7.96 -2.47
N PRO A 103 17.90 -8.00 -3.67
CA PRO A 103 19.03 -7.13 -3.99
C PRO A 103 18.60 -5.74 -4.48
N GLY A 104 17.38 -5.61 -5.00
CA GLY A 104 16.90 -4.41 -5.65
C GLY A 104 16.24 -3.42 -4.70
N ARG A 105 16.07 -2.17 -5.14
CA ARG A 105 15.31 -1.16 -4.40
C ARG A 105 13.88 -1.60 -4.15
N MET A 106 13.37 -1.28 -2.97
CA MET A 106 12.02 -1.64 -2.54
C MET A 106 11.27 -0.40 -2.09
N VAL A 107 9.94 -0.45 -2.14
CA VAL A 107 9.09 0.57 -1.53
C VAL A 107 7.96 -0.09 -0.74
N GLU A 108 7.85 0.26 0.54
CA GLU A 108 6.66 -0.06 1.32
C GLU A 108 5.59 1.00 1.07
N MET A 109 4.41 0.58 0.60
CA MET A 109 3.25 1.44 0.49
C MET A 109 2.31 1.18 1.66
N GLY A 110 1.98 2.23 2.40
CA GLY A 110 1.15 2.13 3.61
C GLY A 110 0.17 3.27 3.76
N ARG A 111 -0.78 3.08 4.67
CA ARG A 111 -1.78 4.09 5.07
C ARG A 111 -2.53 4.73 3.89
N PHE A 112 -2.80 3.93 2.86
CA PHE A 112 -3.59 4.39 1.73
C PHE A 112 -5.05 4.57 2.15
N CYS A 113 -5.56 5.79 2.04
CA CYS A 113 -6.96 6.09 2.34
C CYS A 113 -7.51 7.16 1.42
N LEU A 114 -8.85 7.14 1.28
CA LEU A 114 -9.62 8.19 0.62
C LEU A 114 -10.40 8.95 1.68
N ALA A 115 -10.70 10.21 1.41
CA ALA A 115 -11.64 10.98 2.22
C ALA A 115 -13.01 10.29 2.25
N PRO A 116 -13.71 10.30 3.40
CA PRO A 116 -15.08 9.81 3.45
C PRO A 116 -15.95 10.46 2.36
N GLY A 117 -16.72 9.65 1.63
CA GLY A 117 -17.55 10.10 0.50
C GLY A 117 -16.79 10.29 -0.83
N ALA A 118 -15.47 10.15 -0.87
CA ALA A 118 -14.69 10.24 -2.10
C ALA A 118 -14.75 8.91 -2.89
N HIS A 119 -15.68 8.82 -3.83
CA HIS A 119 -15.93 7.61 -4.62
C HIS A 119 -15.45 7.69 -6.08
N ASP A 120 -14.89 8.82 -6.49
CA ASP A 120 -14.46 9.04 -7.86
C ASP A 120 -13.26 8.14 -8.24
N PRO A 121 -13.41 7.22 -9.22
CA PRO A 121 -12.33 6.32 -9.63
C PRO A 121 -11.08 7.04 -10.12
N GLU A 122 -11.20 8.29 -10.55
CA GLU A 122 -10.07 9.12 -10.97
C GLU A 122 -9.10 9.39 -9.82
N ILE A 123 -9.54 9.44 -8.56
CA ILE A 123 -8.66 9.60 -7.40
C ILE A 123 -7.62 8.48 -7.36
N LEU A 124 -8.09 7.23 -7.48
CA LEU A 124 -7.21 6.06 -7.49
C LEU A 124 -6.28 6.07 -8.71
N ARG A 125 -6.80 6.41 -9.89
CA ARG A 125 -5.96 6.48 -11.11
C ARG A 125 -4.86 7.54 -10.99
N THR A 126 -5.15 8.70 -10.39
CA THR A 126 -4.15 9.75 -10.12
C THR A 126 -3.12 9.28 -9.09
N ALA A 127 -3.56 8.62 -8.02
CA ALA A 127 -2.67 8.04 -7.03
C ALA A 127 -1.70 7.01 -7.63
N TRP A 128 -2.22 6.09 -8.45
CA TRP A 128 -1.42 5.07 -9.15
C TRP A 128 -0.49 5.67 -10.21
N ALA A 129 -0.89 6.75 -10.88
CA ALA A 129 -0.03 7.46 -11.82
C ALA A 129 1.20 8.06 -11.11
N MET A 130 1.00 8.72 -9.97
CA MET A 130 2.09 9.23 -9.15
C MET A 130 2.98 8.11 -8.61
N MET A 131 2.38 7.01 -8.13
CA MET A 131 3.13 5.84 -7.68
C MET A 131 4.00 5.24 -8.79
N THR A 132 3.46 5.14 -10.01
CA THR A 132 4.20 4.63 -11.17
C THR A 132 5.39 5.52 -11.50
N ARG A 133 5.19 6.85 -11.48
CA ARG A 133 6.26 7.81 -11.75
C ARG A 133 7.40 7.68 -10.72
N LEU A 134 7.06 7.58 -9.44
CA LEU A 134 8.02 7.37 -8.36
C LEU A 134 8.75 6.02 -8.47
N VAL A 135 8.02 4.94 -8.79
CA VAL A 135 8.60 3.59 -8.99
C VAL A 135 9.61 3.57 -10.12
N ASP A 136 9.28 4.19 -11.26
CA ASP A 136 10.18 4.25 -12.41
C ASP A 136 11.40 5.15 -12.11
N ARG A 137 11.19 6.34 -11.51
CA ARG A 137 12.26 7.28 -11.15
C ARG A 137 13.26 6.65 -10.18
N GLU A 138 12.75 6.05 -9.11
CA GLU A 138 13.59 5.45 -8.06
C GLU A 138 14.10 4.05 -8.44
N ARG A 139 13.76 3.55 -9.64
CA ARG A 139 14.12 2.21 -10.14
C ARG A 139 13.76 1.11 -9.14
N VAL A 140 12.57 1.24 -8.53
CA VAL A 140 12.05 0.25 -7.59
C VAL A 140 11.83 -1.06 -8.31
N GLN A 141 12.21 -2.15 -7.66
CA GLN A 141 12.05 -3.52 -8.18
C GLN A 141 10.99 -4.30 -7.41
N MET A 142 10.67 -3.91 -6.17
CA MET A 142 9.62 -4.51 -5.34
C MET A 142 8.75 -3.45 -4.68
N LEU A 143 7.44 -3.53 -4.88
CA LEU A 143 6.45 -2.86 -4.04
C LEU A 143 5.98 -3.87 -2.98
N PHE A 144 5.83 -3.43 -1.74
CA PHE A 144 5.26 -4.28 -0.69
C PHE A 144 4.46 -3.50 0.34
N GLY A 145 3.75 -4.20 1.22
CA GLY A 145 3.05 -3.61 2.35
C GLY A 145 1.99 -4.55 2.94
N CYS A 146 1.10 -3.98 3.75
CA CYS A 146 -0.02 -4.70 4.34
C CYS A 146 -1.33 -4.34 3.61
N SER A 147 -2.04 -5.34 3.11
CA SER A 147 -3.39 -5.14 2.54
C SER A 147 -4.45 -5.68 3.49
N SER A 148 -5.39 -4.81 3.87
CA SER A 148 -6.35 -5.11 4.95
C SER A 148 -7.76 -5.41 4.45
N PHE A 149 -8.40 -6.34 5.14
CA PHE A 149 -9.83 -6.60 5.20
C PHE A 149 -10.40 -5.89 6.43
N ALA A 150 -11.64 -5.41 6.33
CA ALA A 150 -12.31 -4.72 7.44
C ALA A 150 -12.76 -5.70 8.53
N GLY A 151 -12.55 -5.36 9.80
CA GLY A 151 -12.88 -6.23 10.94
C GLY A 151 -11.81 -7.27 11.22
N THR A 152 -11.94 -7.91 12.38
CA THR A 152 -10.92 -8.82 12.94
C THR A 152 -11.34 -10.30 12.93
N ASP A 153 -12.51 -10.64 12.36
CA ASP A 153 -12.96 -12.04 12.26
C ASP A 153 -12.59 -12.62 10.89
N PRO A 154 -11.64 -13.57 10.81
CA PRO A 154 -11.29 -14.23 9.55
C PRO A 154 -12.47 -14.96 8.91
N ARG A 155 -13.44 -15.42 9.70
CA ARG A 155 -14.61 -16.17 9.21
C ARG A 155 -15.48 -15.33 8.28
N ALA A 156 -15.55 -14.02 8.51
CA ALA A 156 -16.27 -13.09 7.65
C ALA A 156 -15.64 -12.95 6.25
N HIS A 157 -14.35 -13.29 6.12
CA HIS A 157 -13.55 -13.08 4.91
C HIS A 157 -13.16 -14.36 4.19
N LEU A 158 -13.62 -15.53 4.63
CA LEU A 158 -13.23 -16.84 4.07
C LEU A 158 -13.33 -16.92 2.54
N PRO A 159 -14.39 -16.44 1.86
CA PRO A 159 -14.42 -16.50 0.40
C PRO A 159 -13.31 -15.69 -0.28
N GLY A 160 -12.87 -14.58 0.33
CA GLY A 160 -11.77 -13.76 -0.18
C GLY A 160 -10.41 -14.39 0.15
N LEU A 161 -10.22 -14.87 1.38
CA LEU A 161 -9.00 -15.55 1.81
C LEU A 161 -8.77 -16.85 1.03
N ALA A 162 -9.82 -17.58 0.65
CA ALA A 162 -9.72 -18.76 -0.20
C ALA A 162 -9.18 -18.41 -1.60
N VAL A 163 -9.58 -17.28 -2.19
CA VAL A 163 -9.00 -16.81 -3.46
C VAL A 163 -7.50 -16.56 -3.31
N LEU A 164 -7.09 -15.95 -2.19
CA LEU A 164 -5.68 -15.68 -1.92
C LEU A 164 -4.89 -16.98 -1.78
N ARG A 165 -5.37 -17.92 -0.96
CA ARG A 165 -4.79 -19.26 -0.76
C ARG A 165 -4.60 -19.99 -2.09
N ASP A 166 -5.63 -20.03 -2.91
CA ASP A 166 -5.67 -20.90 -4.09
C ASP A 166 -4.81 -20.37 -5.25
N ARG A 167 -4.54 -19.06 -5.29
CA ARG A 167 -4.03 -18.41 -6.51
C ARG A 167 -2.91 -17.41 -6.31
N PHE A 168 -2.74 -16.86 -5.11
CA PHE A 168 -1.92 -15.67 -4.91
C PHE A 168 -0.92 -15.80 -3.76
N VAL A 169 -0.79 -16.96 -3.12
CA VAL A 169 0.29 -17.18 -2.15
C VAL A 169 1.64 -17.04 -2.85
N GLY A 170 2.51 -16.22 -2.26
CA GLY A 170 3.80 -15.86 -2.82
C GLY A 170 4.80 -17.02 -2.90
N PRO A 171 5.86 -16.83 -3.72
CA PRO A 171 6.89 -17.83 -3.90
C PRO A 171 7.63 -18.08 -2.59
N VAL A 172 7.96 -19.35 -2.31
CA VAL A 172 8.59 -19.79 -1.05
C VAL A 172 9.85 -18.96 -0.72
N LYS A 173 10.66 -18.60 -1.73
CA LYS A 173 11.88 -17.79 -1.52
C LYS A 173 11.63 -16.39 -0.96
N TRP A 174 10.44 -15.81 -1.17
CA TRP A 174 10.09 -14.46 -0.69
C TRP A 174 8.98 -14.45 0.35
N ARG A 175 8.29 -15.57 0.54
CA ARG A 175 7.11 -15.65 1.41
C ARG A 175 7.49 -15.31 2.86
N PRO A 176 6.87 -14.30 3.48
CA PRO A 176 7.11 -13.97 4.87
C PRO A 176 6.67 -15.09 5.82
N GLY A 177 7.43 -15.26 6.90
CA GLY A 177 7.00 -16.08 8.03
C GLY A 177 6.07 -15.32 8.97
N VAL A 178 5.56 -16.02 9.99
CA VAL A 178 4.71 -15.44 11.04
C VAL A 178 5.58 -14.64 12.01
N GLY A 179 5.32 -13.33 12.12
CA GLY A 179 5.97 -12.45 13.10
C GLY A 179 5.03 -11.92 14.20
N ALA A 180 3.72 -12.00 13.98
CA ALA A 180 2.69 -11.54 14.90
C ALA A 180 2.15 -12.69 15.77
N PRO A 181 1.68 -12.39 17.00
CA PRO A 181 1.14 -13.42 17.90
C PRO A 181 -0.25 -13.93 17.49
N ASP A 182 -1.06 -13.11 16.81
CA ASP A 182 -2.45 -13.43 16.45
C ASP A 182 -2.60 -13.49 14.92
N VAL A 183 -2.66 -14.72 14.40
CA VAL A 183 -2.73 -14.98 12.95
C VAL A 183 -3.77 -16.04 12.61
N PHE A 184 -4.28 -15.93 11.38
CA PHE A 184 -5.12 -16.93 10.73
C PHE A 184 -4.38 -17.51 9.53
N GLY A 185 -3.83 -18.71 9.69
CA GLY A 185 -3.18 -19.45 8.61
C GLY A 185 -4.17 -19.96 7.57
N PHE A 186 -3.79 -19.89 6.30
CA PHE A 186 -4.67 -20.28 5.18
C PHE A 186 -4.91 -21.80 5.11
N GLU A 187 -4.06 -22.61 5.74
CA GLU A 187 -4.25 -24.05 5.92
C GLU A 187 -5.52 -24.39 6.73
N ARG A 188 -6.03 -23.43 7.52
CA ARG A 188 -7.25 -23.57 8.32
C ARG A 188 -8.52 -23.28 7.52
N ILE A 189 -8.39 -22.82 6.27
CA ILE A 189 -9.53 -22.55 5.39
C ILE A 189 -10.09 -23.90 4.91
N GLY A 190 -11.27 -24.25 5.41
CA GLY A 190 -12.00 -25.44 4.97
C GLY A 190 -12.63 -25.28 3.58
N ALA A 191 -13.65 -26.10 3.31
CA ALA A 191 -14.42 -26.02 2.06
C ALA A 191 -15.25 -24.72 2.03
N VAL A 192 -14.92 -23.83 1.10
CA VAL A 192 -15.65 -22.58 0.83
C VAL A 192 -15.51 -22.23 -0.64
N THR A 193 -16.55 -21.66 -1.25
CA THR A 193 -16.46 -21.17 -2.63
C THR A 193 -15.65 -19.87 -2.68
N PRO A 194 -14.50 -19.84 -3.39
CA PRO A 194 -13.69 -18.62 -3.52
C PRO A 194 -14.46 -17.53 -4.27
N ARG A 195 -14.37 -16.27 -3.82
CA ARG A 195 -15.05 -15.11 -4.44
C ARG A 195 -14.10 -13.92 -4.57
N LEU A 196 -13.64 -13.63 -5.79
CA LEU A 196 -12.71 -12.51 -6.04
C LEU A 196 -13.28 -11.16 -5.57
N ARG A 197 -14.59 -10.94 -5.70
CA ARG A 197 -15.25 -9.71 -5.22
C ARG A 197 -15.13 -9.49 -3.70
N ALA A 198 -14.89 -10.54 -2.92
CA ALA A 198 -14.68 -10.46 -1.48
C ALA A 198 -13.24 -10.04 -1.09
N VAL A 199 -12.31 -10.02 -2.06
CA VAL A 199 -10.96 -9.47 -1.85
C VAL A 199 -11.03 -7.93 -1.91
N PRO A 200 -10.40 -7.18 -0.99
CA PRO A 200 -10.40 -5.73 -0.98
C PRO A 200 -9.99 -5.11 -2.33
N PRO A 201 -10.66 -4.03 -2.81
CA PRO A 201 -10.41 -3.46 -4.14
C PRO A 201 -8.95 -3.08 -4.41
N LEU A 202 -8.26 -2.52 -3.41
CA LEU A 202 -6.85 -2.16 -3.54
C LEU A 202 -5.98 -3.41 -3.69
N LEU A 203 -6.21 -4.45 -2.87
CA LEU A 203 -5.51 -5.73 -2.99
C LEU A 203 -5.74 -6.36 -4.36
N ARG A 204 -6.98 -6.40 -4.86
CA ARG A 204 -7.26 -6.89 -6.22
C ARG A 204 -6.44 -6.17 -7.30
N THR A 205 -6.14 -4.88 -7.12
CA THR A 205 -5.30 -4.12 -8.06
C THR A 205 -3.86 -4.65 -8.07
N TYR A 206 -3.27 -4.92 -6.90
CA TYR A 206 -1.96 -5.57 -6.81
C TYR A 206 -1.96 -6.95 -7.45
N LEU A 207 -2.95 -7.79 -7.14
CA LEU A 207 -3.05 -9.14 -7.68
C LEU A 207 -3.18 -9.15 -9.20
N ALA A 208 -3.93 -8.21 -9.78
CA ALA A 208 -4.04 -8.03 -11.23
C ALA A 208 -2.72 -7.57 -11.89
N MET A 209 -1.77 -7.05 -11.11
CA MET A 209 -0.43 -6.67 -11.55
C MET A 209 0.62 -7.76 -11.30
N GLY A 210 0.22 -8.98 -10.94
CA GLY A 210 1.16 -10.06 -10.60
C GLY A 210 1.60 -10.04 -9.13
N GLY A 211 0.89 -9.29 -8.28
CA GLY A 211 1.13 -9.28 -6.84
C GLY A 211 0.74 -10.60 -6.19
N TRP A 212 1.36 -10.87 -5.05
CA TRP A 212 1.20 -12.07 -4.25
C TRP A 212 1.07 -11.72 -2.77
N VAL A 213 0.65 -12.68 -1.95
CA VAL A 213 0.44 -12.50 -0.51
C VAL A 213 1.12 -13.55 0.37
N SER A 214 1.19 -13.29 1.69
CA SER A 214 1.52 -14.31 2.68
C SER A 214 0.52 -15.47 2.69
N ASP A 215 0.92 -16.60 3.28
CA ASP A 215 0.07 -17.78 3.51
C ASP A 215 -0.76 -17.70 4.79
N HIS A 216 -0.77 -16.54 5.44
CA HIS A 216 -1.53 -16.26 6.64
C HIS A 216 -1.95 -14.79 6.65
N ALA A 217 -3.01 -14.50 7.39
CA ALA A 217 -3.42 -13.15 7.71
C ALA A 217 -3.14 -12.84 9.18
N VAL A 218 -2.72 -11.61 9.46
CA VAL A 218 -2.51 -11.07 10.79
C VAL A 218 -3.80 -10.39 11.26
N ILE A 219 -4.18 -10.63 12.51
CA ILE A 219 -5.35 -10.02 13.13
C ILE A 219 -4.90 -8.77 13.90
N ASP A 220 -5.10 -7.59 13.31
CA ASP A 220 -4.75 -6.30 13.91
C ASP A 220 -5.96 -5.72 14.65
N ARG A 221 -6.02 -6.00 15.96
CA ARG A 221 -7.11 -5.53 16.84
C ARG A 221 -7.05 -4.03 17.12
N ALA A 222 -5.88 -3.41 16.99
CA ALA A 222 -5.72 -1.97 17.22
C ALA A 222 -6.35 -1.16 16.08
N LEU A 223 -6.17 -1.63 14.84
CA LEU A 223 -6.82 -1.04 13.66
C LEU A 223 -8.21 -1.62 13.37
N GLY A 224 -8.62 -2.68 14.08
CA GLY A 224 -9.87 -3.37 13.79
C GLY A 224 -9.87 -4.02 12.41
N THR A 225 -8.72 -4.54 11.96
CA THR A 225 -8.56 -5.13 10.64
C THR A 225 -7.91 -6.51 10.67
N LEU A 226 -8.02 -7.21 9.56
CA LEU A 226 -7.25 -8.40 9.26
C LEU A 226 -6.41 -8.09 8.03
N HIS A 227 -5.10 -8.27 8.06
CA HIS A 227 -4.25 -7.92 6.93
C HIS A 227 -3.34 -9.07 6.50
N VAL A 228 -3.01 -9.09 5.22
CA VAL A 228 -2.02 -9.98 4.62
C VAL A 228 -0.81 -9.16 4.19
N PHE A 229 0.37 -9.76 4.20
CA PHE A 229 1.50 -9.18 3.48
C PHE A 229 1.17 -9.22 2.00
N THR A 230 1.49 -8.15 1.27
CA THR A 230 1.35 -8.08 -0.18
C THR A 230 2.70 -7.70 -0.77
N GLY A 231 3.19 -8.48 -1.72
CA GLY A 231 4.40 -8.20 -2.49
C GLY A 231 4.08 -8.11 -3.98
N LEU A 232 4.81 -7.27 -4.70
CA LEU A 232 4.71 -7.11 -6.15
C LEU A 232 6.10 -6.82 -6.72
N GLU A 233 6.64 -7.78 -7.45
CA GLU A 233 7.85 -7.59 -8.24
C GLU A 233 7.49 -6.74 -9.47
N VAL A 234 8.15 -5.59 -9.67
CA VAL A 234 7.85 -4.67 -10.77
C VAL A 234 7.99 -5.35 -12.14
N ALA A 235 8.96 -6.27 -12.25
CA ALA A 235 9.17 -7.08 -13.45
C ALA A 235 8.03 -8.09 -13.74
N ALA A 236 7.21 -8.43 -12.74
CA ALA A 236 6.07 -9.33 -12.90
C ALA A 236 4.80 -8.60 -13.40
N VAL A 237 4.81 -7.26 -13.45
CA VAL A 237 3.68 -6.48 -13.96
C VAL A 237 3.48 -6.80 -15.44
N PRO A 238 2.27 -7.26 -15.87
CA PRO A 238 2.01 -7.55 -17.27
C PRO A 238 2.30 -6.33 -18.14
N GLU A 239 2.98 -6.53 -19.27
CA GLU A 239 3.53 -5.44 -20.08
C GLU A 239 2.45 -4.43 -20.51
N ALA A 240 1.28 -4.92 -20.93
CA ALA A 240 0.13 -4.06 -21.28
C ALA A 240 -0.33 -3.19 -20.09
N ARG A 241 -0.28 -3.74 -18.87
CA ARG A 241 -0.64 -3.02 -17.64
C ARG A 241 0.43 -1.99 -17.27
N ALA A 242 1.70 -2.34 -17.39
CA ALA A 242 2.82 -1.42 -17.19
C ALA A 242 2.75 -0.23 -18.15
N ARG A 243 2.51 -0.48 -19.45
CA ARG A 243 2.32 0.56 -20.46
C ARG A 243 1.12 1.46 -20.13
N ALA A 244 -0.01 0.89 -19.71
CA ALA A 244 -1.18 1.68 -19.31
C ALA A 244 -0.90 2.57 -18.10
N LEU A 245 -0.20 2.05 -17.08
CA LEU A 245 0.19 2.83 -15.89
C LEU A 245 1.16 3.96 -16.24
N ARG A 246 2.18 3.69 -17.07
CA ARG A 246 3.12 4.72 -17.54
C ARG A 246 2.44 5.77 -18.40
N ALA A 247 1.49 5.37 -19.25
CA ALA A 247 0.67 6.32 -20.00
C ALA A 247 -0.12 7.25 -19.07
N LEU A 248 -0.62 6.76 -17.93
CA LEU A 248 -1.25 7.62 -16.91
C LEU A 248 -0.24 8.52 -16.21
N ALA A 249 0.99 8.03 -15.97
CA ALA A 249 2.05 8.76 -15.29
C ALA A 249 2.64 9.91 -16.12
N HIS A 250 2.57 9.85 -17.45
CA HIS A 250 3.19 10.85 -18.34
C HIS A 250 2.17 11.68 -19.15
N LYS A 251 0.86 11.41 -19.04
CA LYS A 251 -0.16 12.29 -19.59
C LYS A 251 -0.35 13.50 -18.67
N THR A 252 0.46 14.53 -18.88
CA THR A 252 0.18 15.87 -18.37
C THR A 252 -0.68 16.55 -19.43
N ARG A 253 -1.95 16.84 -19.10
CA ARG A 253 -2.76 17.78 -19.87
C ARG A 253 -2.67 19.13 -19.20
#